data_AF-A0A1Q6YBP4-F1
#
_entry.id   AF-A0A1Q6YBP4-F1
#
_cell.length_a   1.000
_cell.length_b   1.000
_cell.length_c   1.000
_cell.angle_alpha   90.00
_cell.angle_beta   90.00
_cell.angle_gamma   90.00
#
_symmetry.space_group_name_H-M   'P 1'
#
loop_
_entity.id
_entity.type
_entity.pdbx_description
1 polymer ?
#
loop_
_entity_poly.entity_id
_entity_poly.type
_entity_poly.pdbx_seq_one_letter_code
_entity_poly.pdbx_strand_id
1 'polypeptide(L)'
;MAQPHPAEPALVISSASDEELITLMKSGRGEALSALFDRYFRLVLCVALRILRDTREAEDLMQDVFLEIYKRACLFDAGMG
;
A
#
# COMPACT_ATOMS: atom_id res chain seq x y z
N MET A 1 -7.79 3.66 36.61
CA MET A 1 -7.00 4.36 35.57
C MET A 1 -7.24 3.63 34.26
N ALA A 2 -8.23 4.09 33.49
CA ALA A 2 -8.47 3.55 32.15
C ALA A 2 -7.36 4.08 31.24
N GLN A 3 -6.49 3.19 30.76
CA GLN A 3 -5.58 3.58 29.69
C GLN A 3 -6.41 3.80 28.42
N PRO A 4 -6.29 4.96 27.74
CA PRO A 4 -6.92 5.14 26.44
C PRO A 4 -6.25 4.18 25.45
N HIS A 5 -7.07 3.39 24.76
CA HIS A 5 -6.62 2.43 23.77
C HIS A 5 -6.23 3.16 22.47
N PRO A 6 -5.03 2.94 21.89
CA PRO A 6 -4.53 3.66 20.71
C PRO A 6 -5.06 3.06 19.40
N ALA A 7 -6.38 2.89 19.24
CA ALA A 7 -6.98 2.41 17.99
C ALA A 7 -7.21 3.51 16.94
N GLU A 8 -7.00 4.77 17.30
CA GLU A 8 -7.33 5.92 16.44
C GLU A 8 -6.39 6.17 15.23
N PRO A 9 -5.09 5.80 15.19
CA PRO A 9 -4.27 6.11 14.02
C PRO A 9 -4.57 5.22 12.80
N ALA A 10 -4.90 3.94 12.99
CA ALA A 10 -5.07 2.98 11.89
C ALA A 10 -6.37 3.19 11.10
N LEU A 11 -7.47 3.56 11.78
CA LEU A 11 -8.75 3.83 11.12
C LEU A 11 -8.68 5.07 10.20
N VAL A 12 -7.93 6.10 10.61
CA VAL A 12 -7.73 7.32 9.81
C VAL A 12 -6.93 7.01 8.55
N ILE A 13 -5.88 6.19 8.65
CA ILE A 13 -5.06 5.79 7.50
C ILE A 13 -5.91 5.04 6.47
N SER A 14 -6.79 4.12 6.90
CA SER A 14 -7.65 3.38 5.96
C SER A 14 -8.65 4.26 5.20
N SER A 15 -9.01 5.43 5.75
CA SER A 15 -9.91 6.40 5.10
C SER A 15 -9.18 7.50 4.32
N ALA A 16 -7.84 7.53 4.39
CA ALA A 16 -7.03 8.54 3.74
C ALA A 16 -7.06 8.36 2.20
N SER A 17 -6.87 9.47 1.49
CA SER A 17 -6.75 9.49 0.04
C SER A 17 -5.46 8.80 -0.41
N ASP A 18 -5.38 8.37 -1.67
CA ASP A 18 -4.19 7.66 -2.14
C ASP A 18 -2.94 8.55 -2.08
N GLU A 19 -3.08 9.85 -2.35
CA GLU A 19 -2.00 10.85 -2.22
C GLU A 19 -1.51 10.98 -0.77
N GLU A 20 -2.43 10.93 0.19
CA GLU A 20 -2.11 10.97 1.62
C GLU A 20 -1.39 9.70 2.03
N LEU A 21 -1.84 8.53 1.56
CA LEU A 21 -1.19 7.25 1.80
C LEU A 21 0.24 7.23 1.26
N ILE A 22 0.49 7.73 0.04
CA ILE A 22 1.84 7.86 -0.52
C ILE A 22 2.71 8.80 0.32
N THR A 23 2.15 9.91 0.81
CA THR A 23 2.86 10.85 1.69
C THR A 23 3.21 10.20 3.04
N LEU A 24 2.29 9.41 3.61
CA LEU A 24 2.54 8.66 4.84
C LEU A 24 3.62 7.60 4.64
N MET A 25 3.64 6.90 3.50
CA MET A 25 4.70 5.94 3.15
C MET A 25 6.07 6.60 3.04
N LYS A 26 6.15 7.79 2.43
CA LYS A 26 7.37 8.62 2.40
C LYS A 26 7.89 8.95 3.79
N SER A 27 6.99 9.21 4.75
CA SER A 27 7.35 9.45 6.14
C SER A 27 7.72 8.19 6.95
N GLY A 28 7.84 7.03 6.29
CA GLY A 28 8.20 5.77 6.92
C GLY A 28 7.04 5.01 7.57
N ARG A 29 5.78 5.47 7.39
CA ARG A 29 4.61 4.78 7.94
C ARG A 29 4.18 3.63 7.02
N GLY A 30 4.70 2.43 7.29
CA GLY A 30 4.38 1.21 6.54
C GLY A 30 2.89 0.81 6.56
N GLU A 31 2.12 1.25 7.55
CA GLU A 31 0.66 1.02 7.63
C GLU A 31 -0.10 1.58 6.43
N ALA A 32 0.42 2.64 5.79
CA ALA A 32 -0.19 3.21 4.60
C ALA A 32 -0.12 2.30 3.35
N LEU A 33 0.91 1.43 3.27
CA LEU A 33 0.95 0.40 2.24
C LEU A 33 -0.18 -0.62 2.42
N SER A 34 -0.52 -0.95 3.67
CA SER A 34 -1.58 -1.92 3.97
C SER A 34 -2.94 -1.38 3.51
N ALA A 35 -3.23 -0.09 3.75
CA ALA A 35 -4.44 0.54 3.25
C ALA A 35 -4.53 0.55 1.71
N LEU A 36 -3.42 0.84 1.02
CA LEU A 36 -3.36 0.72 -0.44
C LEU A 36 -3.54 -0.72 -0.92
N PHE A 37 -2.94 -1.68 -0.22
CA PHE A 37 -3.06 -3.09 -0.54
C PHE A 37 -4.51 -3.54 -0.42
N ASP A 38 -5.19 -3.27 0.70
CA ASP A 38 -6.59 -3.64 0.91
C ASP A 38 -7.51 -3.06 -0.17
N ARG A 39 -7.23 -1.84 -0.62
CA ARG A 39 -8.00 -1.15 -1.66
C ARG A 39 -7.76 -1.71 -3.06
N TYR A 40 -6.52 -2.04 -3.41
CA TYR A 40 -6.11 -2.32 -4.79
C TYR A 40 -5.76 -3.77 -5.09
N PHE A 41 -5.55 -4.62 -4.07
CA PHE A 41 -5.14 -6.02 -4.21
C PHE A 41 -6.00 -6.77 -5.23
N ARG A 42 -7.33 -6.69 -5.09
CA ARG A 42 -8.26 -7.41 -5.98
C ARG A 42 -8.16 -6.94 -7.42
N LEU A 43 -7.96 -5.65 -7.65
CA LEU A 43 -7.85 -5.09 -9.00
C LEU A 43 -6.54 -5.56 -9.66
N VAL A 44 -5.42 -5.41 -8.96
CA VAL A 44 -4.09 -5.80 -9.46
C VAL A 44 -4.04 -7.30 -9.73
N LEU A 45 -4.53 -8.12 -8.79
CA LEU A 45 -4.58 -9.57 -8.95
C LEU A 45 -5.47 -9.98 -10.14
N CYS A 46 -6.65 -9.36 -10.31
CA CYS A 46 -7.50 -9.61 -11.47
C CYS A 46 -6.81 -9.28 -12.81
N VAL A 47 -6.05 -8.18 -12.88
CA VAL A 47 -5.30 -7.82 -14.08
C VAL A 47 -4.17 -8.82 -14.33
N ALA A 48 -3.41 -9.17 -13.30
CA ALA A 48 -2.32 -10.16 -13.39
C ALA A 48 -2.85 -11.54 -13.83
N LEU A 49 -3.96 -12.01 -13.26
CA LEU A 49 -4.61 -13.27 -13.64
C LEU A 49 -5.05 -13.29 -15.11
N ARG A 50 -5.52 -12.16 -15.66
CA ARG A 50 -5.94 -12.07 -17.07
C ARG A 50 -4.76 -12.18 -18.03
N ILE A 51 -3.58 -11.73 -17.62
CA ILE A 51 -2.36 -11.71 -18.43
C ILE A 51 -1.65 -13.07 -18.32
N LEU A 52 -1.38 -13.52 -17.10
CA LEU A 52 -0.54 -14.68 -16.81
C LEU A 52 -1.31 -16.00 -16.88
N ARG A 53 -2.62 -15.97 -16.58
CA ARG A 53 -3.50 -17.16 -16.52
C ARG A 53 -3.03 -18.25 -15.56
N ASP A 54 -2.16 -17.89 -14.63
CA ASP A 54 -1.69 -18.73 -13.53
C ASP A 54 -1.85 -17.95 -12.22
N THR A 55 -2.44 -18.61 -11.21
CA THR A 55 -2.72 -17.96 -9.93
C THR A 55 -1.47 -17.64 -9.13
N ARG A 56 -0.48 -18.53 -9.11
CA ARG A 56 0.75 -18.33 -8.34
C ARG A 56 1.57 -17.20 -8.94
N GLU A 57 1.78 -17.24 -10.25
CA GLU A 57 2.51 -16.18 -10.96
C GLU A 57 1.80 -14.82 -10.82
N ALA A 58 0.47 -14.80 -10.81
CA ALA A 58 -0.30 -13.58 -10.62
C ALA A 58 -0.20 -13.03 -9.19
N GLU A 59 -0.17 -13.90 -8.18
CA GLU A 59 0.05 -13.53 -6.79
C GLU A 59 1.47 -12.98 -6.58
N ASP A 60 2.48 -13.62 -7.17
CA ASP A 60 3.87 -13.18 -7.08
C ASP A 60 4.07 -11.82 -7.77
N LEU A 61 3.55 -11.65 -8.99
CA LEU A 61 3.61 -10.36 -9.70
C LEU A 61 2.88 -9.25 -8.92
N MET A 62 1.71 -9.55 -8.36
CA MET A 62 0.96 -8.59 -7.56
C MET A 62 1.76 -8.16 -6.32
N GLN A 63 2.39 -9.11 -5.61
CA GLN A 63 3.27 -8.81 -4.48
C GLN A 63 4.44 -7.91 -4.91
N ASP A 64 5.09 -8.23 -6.03
CA ASP A 64 6.19 -7.42 -6.58
C ASP A 64 5.75 -6.00 -6.92
N VAL A 65 4.54 -5.82 -7.46
CA VAL A 65 3.98 -4.49 -7.75
C VAL A 65 3.85 -3.66 -6.47
N PHE A 66 3.28 -4.22 -5.40
CA PHE A 66 3.15 -3.48 -4.14
C PHE A 66 4.50 -3.21 -3.45
N LEU A 67 5.44 -4.16 -3.54
CA LEU A 67 6.82 -3.97 -3.07
C LEU A 67 7.51 -2.84 -3.84
N GLU A 68 7.32 -2.76 -5.16
CA GLU A 68 7.88 -1.69 -5.99
C GLU A 68 7.25 -0.33 -5.66
N ILE A 69 5.94 -0.28 -5.43
CA ILE A 69 5.25 0.94 -4.97
C ILE A 69 5.85 1.41 -3.63
N TYR A 70 6.03 0.50 -2.67
CA TYR A 70 6.64 0.82 -1.38
C TYR A 70 8.06 1.36 -1.53
N LYS A 71 8.92 0.65 -2.27
CA LYS A 71 10.29 1.07 -2.53
C LYS A 71 10.32 2.45 -3.18
N ARG A 72 9.51 2.69 -4.21
CA ARG A 72 9.44 3.99 -4.88
C ARG A 72 8.94 5.09 -3.97
N ALA A 73 7.92 4.84 -3.15
CA ALA A 73 7.44 5.82 -2.20
C ALA A 73 8.53 6.19 -1.18
N CYS A 74 9.29 5.22 -0.65
CA CYS A 74 10.38 5.49 0.29
C CYS A 74 11.63 6.09 -0.37
N LEU A 75 11.91 5.77 -1.64
CA LEU A 75 13.03 6.32 -2.40
C LEU A 75 12.74 7.68 -3.03
N PHE A 76 11.47 8.09 -3.07
CA PHE A 76 11.07 9.41 -3.58
C PHE A 76 11.38 10.47 -2.52
N ASP A 77 12.66 10.78 -2.41
CA ASP A 77 13.14 12.06 -1.88
C ASP A 77 12.68 13.15 -2.85
N ALA A 78 12.12 14.23 -2.31
CA ALA A 78 11.63 15.38 -3.07
C ALA A 78 12.80 16.20 -3.66
N GLY A 79 13.60 15.57 -4.52
CA GLY A 79 14.77 16.12 -5.20
C GLY A 79 14.65 16.14 -6.72
N MET A 80 13.49 15.79 -7.30
CA MET A 80 13.19 16.07 -8.71
C MET A 80 11.75 16.59 -8.84
N GLY A 81 11.65 17.90 -9.05
CA GLY A 81 10.42 18.67 -9.26
C GLY A 81 10.62 20.12 -8.88
#